data_AF-A0A381P0W3-F1
#
_entry.id   AF-A0A381P0W3-F1
#
_cell.length_a   1.000
_cell.length_b   1.000
_cell.length_c   1.000
_cell.angle_alpha   90.00
_cell.angle_beta   90.00
_cell.angle_gamma   90.00
#
_symmetry.space_group_name_H-M   'P 1'
#
loop_
_entity.id
_entity.type
_entity.pdbx_description
1 polymer ?
#
loop_
_entity_poly.entity_id
_entity_poly.type
_entity_poly.pdbx_seq_one_letter_code
_entity_poly.pdbx_strand_id
1 'polypeptide(L)'
;MKNDHIEHHNVIIVGGGPGGLGVAATLEGWHPIFKGDYKFPSEEVQRLAKQHENNPLALDMHELLDRDQRPIEFFRMRHHPTQEALSPDKWTLKFTKRARTDWLMLTTDSPGGLWNNVPREQMTLGPAHWMELAHYPIGKFYQETGRVRDL
;
A
#
# COMPACT_ATOMS: atom_id res chain seq x y z
N MET A 1 25.91 18.86 -32.40
CA MET A 1 24.88 19.44 -31.51
C MET A 1 24.21 18.26 -30.82
N LYS A 2 24.08 18.27 -29.48
CA LYS A 2 23.24 17.28 -28.80
C LYS A 2 21.80 17.61 -29.19
N ASN A 3 21.10 16.64 -29.76
CA ASN A 3 19.66 16.72 -29.89
C ASN A 3 19.09 16.56 -28.48
N ASP A 4 18.83 17.67 -27.81
CA ASP A 4 18.06 17.66 -26.58
C ASP A 4 16.59 17.43 -26.97
N HIS A 5 16.22 16.15 -27.10
CA HIS A 5 14.84 15.75 -27.34
C HIS A 5 14.02 16.09 -26.09
N ILE A 6 13.12 17.05 -26.22
CA ILE A 6 12.15 17.40 -25.18
C ILE A 6 11.04 16.35 -25.19
N GLU A 7 10.89 15.63 -24.09
CA GLU A 7 9.79 14.70 -23.85
C GLU A 7 8.72 15.39 -22.98
N HIS A 8 7.45 15.17 -23.33
CA HIS A 8 6.30 15.71 -22.59
C HIS A 8 5.58 14.57 -21.89
N HIS A 9 5.33 14.75 -20.59
CA HIS A 9 4.55 13.81 -19.77
C HIS A 9 3.47 14.53 -18.98
N ASN A 10 2.33 13.88 -18.75
CA ASN A 10 1.24 14.47 -17.98
C ASN A 10 1.56 14.53 -16.48
N VAL A 11 2.27 13.51 -15.97
CA VAL A 11 2.62 13.39 -14.55
C VAL A 11 4.08 12.99 -14.40
N ILE A 12 4.79 13.65 -13.49
CA ILE A 12 6.16 13.29 -13.10
C ILE A 12 6.12 12.83 -11.64
N ILE A 13 6.57 11.60 -11.39
CA ILE A 13 6.74 11.04 -10.05
C ILE A 13 8.23 11.16 -9.67
N VAL A 14 8.52 11.81 -8.56
CA VAL A 14 9.89 11.89 -8.01
C VAL A 14 10.03 10.91 -6.85
N GLY A 15 10.80 9.84 -7.06
CA GLY A 15 11.08 8.77 -6.10
C GLY A 15 10.40 7.44 -6.45
N GLY A 16 11.19 6.36 -6.51
CA GLY A 16 10.75 5.01 -6.88
C GLY A 16 10.46 4.06 -5.72
N GLY A 17 10.25 4.58 -4.51
CA GLY A 17 9.86 3.79 -3.33
C GLY A 17 8.40 3.33 -3.36
N PRO A 18 7.89 2.69 -2.29
CA PRO A 18 6.52 2.16 -2.23
C PRO A 18 5.43 3.19 -2.55
N GLY A 19 5.59 4.43 -2.08
CA GLY A 19 4.65 5.52 -2.41
C GLY A 19 4.63 5.86 -3.90
N GLY A 20 5.80 6.04 -4.51
CA GLY A 20 5.92 6.33 -5.94
C GLY A 20 5.40 5.19 -6.82
N LEU A 21 5.69 3.94 -6.44
CA LEU A 21 5.14 2.76 -7.12
C LEU A 21 3.62 2.66 -7.00
N GLY A 22 3.05 3.00 -5.84
CA GLY A 22 1.60 3.04 -5.65
C GLY A 22 0.92 4.07 -6.55
N VAL A 23 1.52 5.25 -6.69
CA VAL A 23 1.05 6.27 -7.64
C VAL A 23 1.18 5.78 -9.09
N ALA A 24 2.32 5.20 -9.46
CA ALA A 24 2.53 4.66 -10.81
C ALA A 24 1.50 3.58 -11.17
N ALA A 25 1.19 2.66 -10.26
CA ALA A 25 0.14 1.66 -10.47
C ALA A 25 -1.23 2.29 -10.74
N THR A 26 -1.54 3.39 -10.03
CA THR A 26 -2.77 4.16 -10.25
C THR A 26 -2.77 4.83 -11.63
N LEU A 27 -1.66 5.45 -12.04
CA LEU A 27 -1.51 6.09 -13.36
C LEU A 27 -1.52 5.08 -14.52
N GLU A 28 -1.04 3.86 -14.29
CA GLU A 28 -1.23 2.72 -15.20
C GLU A 28 -2.70 2.28 -15.30
N GLY A 29 -3.60 2.91 -14.55
CA GLY A 29 -5.05 2.70 -14.65
C GLY A 29 -5.59 1.74 -13.60
N TRP A 30 -4.83 1.29 -12.60
CA TRP A 30 -5.38 0.51 -11.49
C TRP A 30 -5.96 1.43 -10.41
N HIS A 31 -7.25 1.78 -10.55
CA HIS A 31 -7.92 2.67 -9.61
C HIS A 31 -8.60 1.89 -8.50
N PRO A 32 -8.45 2.31 -7.22
CA PRO A 32 -9.16 1.68 -6.13
C PRO A 32 -10.66 1.93 -6.23
N ILE A 33 -11.45 1.02 -5.68
CA ILE A 33 -12.89 1.16 -5.40
C ILE A 33 -13.19 0.46 -4.09
N PHE A 34 -14.21 0.92 -3.37
CA PHE A 34 -14.77 0.20 -2.23
C PHE A 34 -15.93 -0.68 -2.71
N LYS A 35 -15.88 -1.97 -2.41
CA LYS A 35 -16.92 -2.95 -2.72
C LYS A 35 -17.29 -3.77 -1.49
N GLY A 36 -18.53 -4.22 -1.45
CA GLY A 36 -19.07 -5.03 -0.36
C GLY A 36 -19.53 -4.18 0.83
N ASP A 37 -20.32 -4.80 1.70
CA ASP A 37 -20.86 -4.13 2.90
C ASP A 37 -19.91 -4.33 4.08
N TYR A 38 -18.85 -3.53 4.10
CA TYR A 38 -18.05 -3.36 5.32
C TYR A 38 -18.79 -2.46 6.31
N LYS A 39 -18.79 -2.81 7.59
CA LYS A 39 -19.40 -2.01 8.67
C LYS A 39 -18.33 -1.26 9.46
N PHE A 40 -18.30 0.06 9.33
CA PHE A 40 -17.55 0.92 10.23
C PHE A 40 -18.31 1.06 11.57
N PRO A 41 -17.60 1.27 12.70
CA PRO A 41 -18.24 1.55 13.98
C PRO A 41 -19.09 2.83 13.97
N SER A 42 -18.71 3.82 13.14
CA SER A 42 -19.42 5.08 12.97
C SER A 42 -20.28 5.07 11.69
N GLU A 43 -21.56 5.41 11.83
CA GLU A 43 -22.46 5.59 10.68
C GLU A 43 -22.03 6.74 9.77
N GLU A 44 -21.41 7.78 10.32
CA GLU A 44 -20.90 8.90 9.54
C GLU A 44 -19.73 8.48 8.65
N VAL A 45 -18.80 7.71 9.21
CA VAL A 45 -17.69 7.11 8.45
C VAL A 45 -18.22 6.13 7.42
N GLN A 46 -19.29 5.38 7.74
CA GLN A 46 -19.97 4.49 6.80
C GLN A 46 -20.59 5.26 5.62
N ARG A 47 -21.22 6.41 5.86
CA ARG A 47 -21.79 7.25 4.80
C ARG A 47 -20.71 7.86 3.92
N LEU A 48 -19.66 8.41 4.53
CA LEU A 48 -18.51 8.96 3.81
C LEU A 48 -17.83 7.90 2.93
N ALA A 49 -17.66 6.70 3.47
CA ALA A 49 -17.20 5.53 2.73
C ALA A 49 -18.03 5.23 1.47
N LYS A 50 -19.37 5.20 1.59
CA LYS A 50 -20.26 4.92 0.46
C LYS A 50 -20.24 6.05 -0.56
N GLN A 51 -20.18 7.31 -0.12
CA GLN A 51 -20.08 8.48 -1.00
C GLN A 51 -18.87 8.38 -1.96
N HIS A 52 -17.74 7.86 -1.48
CA HIS A 52 -16.51 7.72 -2.25
C HIS A 52 -16.26 6.31 -2.78
N GLU A 53 -17.27 5.43 -2.81
CA GLU A 53 -17.08 4.01 -3.17
C GLU A 53 -16.44 3.81 -4.55
N ASN A 54 -16.82 4.63 -5.54
CA ASN A 54 -16.36 4.52 -6.92
C ASN A 54 -15.10 5.36 -7.20
N ASN A 55 -14.67 6.17 -6.22
CA ASN A 55 -13.46 6.97 -6.30
C ASN A 55 -12.86 7.25 -4.91
N PRO A 56 -12.25 6.24 -4.25
CA PRO A 56 -11.54 6.40 -2.99
C PRO A 56 -10.43 7.44 -3.01
N LEU A 57 -9.85 7.73 -4.17
CA LEU A 57 -8.78 8.73 -4.31
C LEU A 57 -9.29 10.16 -4.12
N ALA A 58 -10.60 10.40 -4.26
CA ALA A 58 -11.23 11.69 -4.01
C ALA A 58 -11.69 11.87 -2.56
N LEU A 59 -11.46 10.88 -1.70
CA LEU A 59 -11.76 10.99 -0.27
C LEU A 59 -10.79 11.98 0.37
N ASP A 60 -11.33 13.03 0.98
CA ASP A 60 -10.53 13.91 1.82
C ASP A 60 -10.22 13.21 3.15
N MET A 61 -8.94 13.10 3.49
CA MET A 61 -8.52 12.46 4.75
C MET A 61 -8.80 13.35 5.96
N HIS A 62 -8.92 14.66 5.78
CA HIS A 62 -9.32 15.58 6.85
C HIS A 62 -10.74 15.29 7.34
N GLU A 63 -11.64 14.93 6.42
CA GLU A 63 -13.00 14.51 6.77
C GLU A 63 -13.04 13.26 7.67
N LEU A 64 -12.07 12.35 7.54
CA LEU A 64 -11.96 11.21 8.46
C LEU A 64 -11.51 11.67 9.85
N LEU A 65 -10.53 12.58 9.92
CA LEU A 65 -10.00 13.10 11.17
C LEU A 65 -11.05 13.89 11.95
N ASP A 66 -11.87 14.70 11.28
CA ASP A 66 -12.97 15.45 11.88
C ASP A 66 -14.04 14.54 12.53
N ARG A 67 -14.07 13.27 12.13
CA ARG A 67 -14.98 12.23 12.63
C ARG A 67 -14.30 11.25 13.58
N ASP A 68 -13.15 11.65 14.15
CA ASP A 68 -12.31 10.84 15.05
C ASP A 68 -11.87 9.49 14.45
N GLN A 69 -11.76 9.42 13.11
CA GLN A 69 -11.34 8.23 12.39
C GLN A 69 -9.94 8.43 11.82
N ARG A 70 -8.98 7.63 12.26
CA ARG A 70 -7.63 7.66 11.69
C ARG A 70 -7.63 7.07 10.27
N PRO A 71 -7.05 7.75 9.26
CA PRO A 71 -7.00 7.24 7.88
C PRO A 71 -6.36 5.85 7.77
N ILE A 72 -5.28 5.61 8.52
CA ILE A 72 -4.61 4.31 8.52
C ILE A 72 -5.54 3.18 8.96
N GLU A 73 -6.40 3.42 9.96
CA GLU A 73 -7.36 2.42 10.44
C GLU A 73 -8.49 2.22 9.43
N PHE A 74 -8.97 3.30 8.83
CA PHE A 74 -10.00 3.24 7.79
C PHE A 74 -9.59 2.35 6.61
N PHE A 75 -8.36 2.49 6.11
CA PHE A 75 -7.84 1.66 5.03
C PHE A 75 -7.45 0.25 5.49
N ARG A 76 -6.85 0.12 6.68
CA ARG A 76 -6.53 -1.19 7.27
C ARG A 76 -7.79 -2.03 7.41
N MET A 77 -8.89 -1.45 7.88
CA MET A 77 -10.18 -2.13 8.02
C MET A 77 -10.73 -2.63 6.68
N ARG A 78 -10.38 -2.02 5.54
CA ARG A 78 -10.84 -2.51 4.22
C ARG A 78 -9.92 -3.52 3.56
N HIS A 79 -8.63 -3.45 3.86
CA HIS A 79 -7.61 -4.33 3.28
C HIS A 79 -7.36 -5.58 4.15
N HIS A 80 -7.40 -5.42 5.48
CA HIS A 80 -7.17 -6.45 6.49
C HIS A 80 -8.10 -6.25 7.72
N PRO A 81 -9.43 -6.50 7.58
CA PRO A 81 -10.37 -6.30 8.69
C PRO A 81 -10.19 -7.27 9.86
N THR A 82 -9.52 -8.40 9.63
CA THR A 82 -9.18 -9.38 10.66
C THR A 82 -7.66 -9.55 10.71
N GLN A 83 -7.15 -10.13 11.81
CA GLN A 83 -5.73 -10.49 11.91
C GLN A 83 -5.36 -11.69 11.04
N GLU A 84 -6.36 -12.41 10.54
CA GLU A 84 -6.19 -13.56 9.65
C GLU A 84 -6.11 -13.13 8.19
N ALA A 85 -5.33 -13.86 7.40
CA ALA A 85 -5.28 -13.65 5.96
C ALA A 85 -6.65 -13.99 5.35
N LEU A 86 -7.38 -12.98 4.92
CA LEU A 86 -8.62 -13.18 4.17
C LEU A 86 -8.31 -13.51 2.72
N SER A 87 -9.13 -14.39 2.15
CA SER A 87 -9.09 -14.66 0.72
C SER A 87 -9.34 -13.36 -0.07
N PRO A 88 -8.66 -13.13 -1.22
CA PRO A 88 -8.71 -11.85 -1.92
C PRO A 88 -10.11 -11.39 -2.31
N ASP A 89 -11.06 -12.30 -2.49
CA ASP A 89 -12.49 -12.04 -2.74
C ASP A 89 -13.19 -11.32 -1.58
N LYS A 90 -12.73 -11.52 -0.33
CA LYS A 90 -13.31 -10.90 0.88
C LYS A 90 -12.82 -9.48 1.15
N TRP A 91 -11.77 -9.01 0.48
CA TRP A 91 -11.28 -7.64 0.68
C TRP A 91 -12.26 -6.62 0.11
N THR A 92 -12.50 -5.53 0.84
CA THR A 92 -13.47 -4.51 0.40
C THR A 92 -12.81 -3.36 -0.34
N LEU A 93 -11.49 -3.19 -0.21
CA LEU A 93 -10.69 -2.42 -1.16
C LEU A 93 -10.38 -3.29 -2.38
N LYS A 94 -10.96 -2.93 -3.53
CA LYS A 94 -10.73 -3.59 -4.82
C LYS A 94 -10.10 -2.60 -5.79
N PHE A 95 -9.69 -3.11 -6.95
CA PHE A 95 -9.17 -2.29 -8.04
C PHE A 95 -9.95 -2.53 -9.31
N THR A 96 -10.13 -1.48 -10.10
CA THR A 96 -10.69 -1.54 -11.44
C THR A 96 -9.70 -0.94 -12.44
N LYS A 97 -9.67 -1.49 -13.65
CA LYS A 97 -8.80 -0.99 -14.71
C LYS A 97 -9.49 0.17 -15.43
N ARG A 98 -8.81 1.31 -15.52
CA ARG A 98 -9.19 2.50 -16.27
C ARG A 98 -8.14 2.80 -17.35
N ALA A 99 -8.41 3.82 -18.17
CA ALA A 99 -7.43 4.31 -19.13
C ALA A 99 -6.16 4.78 -18.41
N ARG A 100 -5.00 4.37 -18.91
CA ARG A 100 -3.73 4.83 -18.38
C ARG A 100 -3.57 6.33 -18.63
N THR A 101 -2.93 7.01 -17.70
CA THR A 101 -2.42 8.38 -17.87
C THR A 101 -0.95 8.28 -18.23
N ASP A 102 -0.44 9.14 -19.12
CA ASP A 102 1.00 9.17 -19.41
C ASP A 102 1.81 9.68 -18.20
N TRP A 103 2.92 9.01 -17.87
CA TRP A 103 3.73 9.35 -16.69
C TRP A 103 5.21 8.99 -16.86
N LEU A 104 6.05 9.70 -16.11
CA LEU A 104 7.49 9.45 -15.97
C LEU A 104 7.85 9.36 -14.50
N MET A 105 8.65 8.35 -14.12
CA MET A 105 9.22 8.27 -12.77
C MET A 105 10.72 8.56 -12.82
N LEU A 106 11.13 9.52 -12.01
CA LEU A 106 12.52 9.88 -11.77
C LEU A 106 12.92 9.34 -10.41
N THR A 107 13.92 8.46 -10.38
CA THR A 107 14.42 7.85 -9.15
C THR A 107 15.92 7.67 -9.25
N THR A 108 16.63 7.87 -8.13
CA THR A 108 18.06 7.59 -8.01
C THR A 108 18.34 6.12 -7.71
N ASP A 109 17.34 5.40 -7.20
CA ASP A 109 17.40 3.99 -6.84
C ASP A 109 16.50 3.13 -7.73
N SER A 110 16.76 1.82 -7.78
CA SER A 110 15.90 0.85 -8.47
C SER A 110 14.44 0.91 -7.99
N PRO A 111 13.45 0.63 -8.86
CA PRO A 111 12.04 0.55 -8.47
C PRO A 111 11.82 -0.38 -7.28
N GLY A 112 11.23 0.13 -6.20
CA GLY A 112 11.19 -0.51 -4.88
C GLY A 112 12.09 0.19 -3.86
N GLY A 113 12.96 1.10 -4.29
CA GLY A 113 13.83 1.91 -3.43
C GLY A 113 14.73 1.05 -2.54
N LEU A 114 14.84 1.44 -1.26
CA LEU A 114 15.61 0.73 -0.23
C LEU A 114 15.27 -0.77 -0.13
N TRP A 115 14.07 -1.22 -0.54
CA TRP A 115 13.69 -2.64 -0.49
C TRP A 115 14.59 -3.55 -1.33
N ASN A 116 15.18 -3.02 -2.41
CA ASN A 116 16.12 -3.78 -3.23
C ASN A 116 17.52 -3.89 -2.61
N ASN A 117 17.83 -2.98 -1.69
CA ASN A 117 19.17 -2.79 -1.15
C ASN A 117 19.17 -2.81 0.38
N VAL A 118 18.14 -3.39 1.03
CA VAL A 118 18.06 -3.49 2.50
C VAL A 118 19.34 -4.20 2.94
N PRO A 119 20.26 -3.51 3.63
CA PRO A 119 21.43 -4.17 4.18
C PRO A 119 20.95 -5.34 5.03
N ARG A 120 21.61 -6.49 4.90
CA ARG A 120 21.29 -7.70 5.69
C ARG A 120 21.27 -7.45 7.21
N GLU A 121 21.85 -6.33 7.64
CA GLU A 121 22.00 -5.92 9.04
C GLU A 121 21.19 -4.65 9.39
N GLN A 122 20.33 -4.16 8.49
CA GLN A 122 19.52 -2.97 8.79
C GLN A 122 18.43 -3.31 9.82
N MET A 123 18.61 -2.79 11.03
CA MET A 123 17.57 -2.77 12.06
C MET A 123 16.40 -1.88 11.61
N THR A 124 15.25 -2.45 11.29
CA THR A 124 14.00 -1.71 11.15
C THR A 124 13.20 -1.81 12.44
N LEU A 125 13.18 -0.73 13.23
CA LEU A 125 12.26 -0.59 14.36
C LEU A 125 10.88 -0.22 13.82
N GLY A 126 10.08 -1.24 13.45
CA GLY A 126 8.70 -1.06 12.98
C GLY A 126 7.73 -1.99 13.72
N PRO A 127 6.74 -1.47 14.47
CA PRO A 127 5.79 -2.30 15.19
C PRO A 127 4.62 -2.70 14.28
N ALA A 128 4.77 -3.74 13.46
CA ALA A 128 3.62 -4.40 12.82
C ALA A 128 3.96 -5.82 12.35
N HIS A 129 3.06 -6.76 12.65
CA HIS A 129 3.19 -8.22 12.59
C HIS A 129 3.30 -8.87 11.19
N TRP A 130 3.97 -8.26 10.22
CA TRP A 130 4.21 -8.85 8.89
C TRP A 130 5.71 -8.80 8.50
N MET A 131 6.59 -8.74 9.49
CA MET A 131 8.04 -8.77 9.30
C MET A 131 8.63 -9.81 10.24
N GLU A 132 9.64 -10.54 9.75
CA GLU A 132 10.43 -11.48 10.54
C GLU A 132 10.83 -10.87 11.88
N LEU A 133 10.89 -11.72 12.92
CA LEU A 133 11.24 -11.32 14.28
C LEU A 133 12.60 -10.61 14.27
N ALA A 134 12.60 -9.28 14.36
CA ALA A 134 13.78 -8.43 14.31
C ALA A 134 14.83 -8.74 15.41
N HIS A 135 14.49 -9.61 16.37
CA HIS A 135 15.35 -10.01 17.47
C HIS A 135 15.57 -11.52 17.57
N TYR A 136 15.08 -12.30 16.60
CA TYR A 136 15.08 -13.75 16.69
C TYR A 136 15.54 -14.38 15.38
N PRO A 137 16.84 -14.71 15.25
CA PRO A 137 17.37 -15.34 14.05
C PRO A 137 16.55 -16.59 13.72
N ILE A 138 16.17 -16.77 12.45
CA ILE A 138 15.36 -17.92 12.03
C ILE A 138 16.04 -19.26 12.40
N GLY A 139 17.38 -19.30 12.40
CA GLY A 139 18.15 -20.45 12.90
C GLY A 139 17.93 -20.73 14.39
N LYS A 140 17.82 -19.68 15.22
CA LYS A 140 17.49 -19.79 16.65
C LYS A 140 16.04 -20.28 16.83
N PHE A 141 15.11 -19.79 16.00
CA PHE A 141 13.73 -20.29 15.96
C PHE A 141 13.63 -21.79 15.69
N TYR A 142 14.32 -22.29 14.67
CA TYR A 142 14.33 -23.73 14.39
C TYR A 142 14.97 -24.54 15.53
N GLN A 143 16.04 -24.02 16.16
CA GLN A 143 16.67 -24.65 17.32
C GLN A 143 15.73 -24.73 18.54
N GLU A 144 15.05 -23.65 18.92
CA GLU A 144 14.18 -23.66 20.11
C GLU A 144 12.85 -24.37 19.87
N THR A 145 12.37 -24.43 18.62
CA THR A 145 11.06 -25.04 18.29
C THR A 145 11.16 -26.50 17.83
N GLY A 146 12.38 -27.02 17.63
CA GLY A 146 12.60 -28.41 17.15
C GLY A 146 12.10 -28.68 15.73
N ARG A 147 11.82 -27.64 14.94
CA ARG A 147 11.35 -27.76 13.57
C ARG A 147 12.54 -27.99 12.64
N VAL A 148 12.41 -28.92 11.69
CA VAL A 148 13.43 -29.15 10.66
C VAL A 148 13.23 -28.15 9.53
N ARG A 149 14.32 -27.54 9.05
CA ARG A 149 14.31 -26.63 7.91
C ARG A 149 14.15 -27.46 6.63
N ASP A 150 12.96 -27.51 6.06
CA ASP A 150 12.77 -27.99 4.69
C ASP A 150 13.30 -26.90 3.74
N LEU A 151 14.35 -27.24 2.99
CA LEU A 151 14.92 -26.44 1.92
C LEU A 151 14.32 -26.85 0.57
#